data_AF-A0A0L7KNP7-F1
#
_entry.id   AF-A0A0L7KNP7-F1
#
_cell.length_a   1.000
_cell.length_b   1.000
_cell.length_c   1.000
_cell.angle_alpha   90.00
_cell.angle_beta   90.00
_cell.angle_gamma   90.00
#
_symmetry.space_group_name_H-M   'P 1'
#
loop_
_entity.id
_entity.type
_entity.pdbx_description
1 polymer ?
#
loop_
_entity_poly.entity_id
_entity_poly.type
_entity_poly.pdbx_seq_one_letter_code
_entity_poly.pdbx_strand_id
1 'polypeptide(L)'
;MWLRLILLGVLSVAASEKVRYDNYALYKVHPQSDEHLTFLKDLQGTDEALDFWKPATFDAQLYSRRKRNTRNNELYWTNYQSLEEIQDWFNHLAEVHSDIVTVVSAGASHEGRNITGIKIARGNPNRAFFLEAGQVAADWLSPTVLTYLVDQLVKGEDPEAMRASEEFEWHIFPIVNPDGFHFSQESVRLWVKNRRPITSTAIGVDLSKNWNSQWGANNYIGIGPFSEVETRQLSQYVDSIGSRLTGFLSFRSFGQRLVLPFAHTTEPLYNYNEMITIGRRAMGSMAVKYDTQYLVGTSKEVL
;
A
#
# COMPACT_ATOMS: atom_id res chain seq x y z
N MET A 1 -1.38 -62.16 -16.08
CA MET A 1 -0.64 -61.06 -16.73
C MET A 1 -1.29 -59.75 -16.27
N TRP A 2 -0.72 -59.11 -15.24
CA TRP A 2 -1.28 -57.89 -14.64
C TRP A 2 -0.65 -56.67 -15.35
N LEU A 3 -1.45 -55.88 -16.06
CA LEU A 3 -1.00 -54.64 -16.68
C LEU A 3 -1.06 -53.52 -15.62
N ARG A 4 0.11 -53.03 -15.18
CA ARG A 4 0.22 -51.81 -14.38
C ARG A 4 0.02 -50.60 -15.29
N LEU A 5 -1.08 -49.87 -15.09
CA LEU A 5 -1.28 -48.53 -15.63
C LEU A 5 -0.43 -47.56 -14.79
N ILE A 6 0.64 -47.04 -15.38
CA ILE A 6 1.41 -45.93 -14.83
C ILE A 6 0.73 -44.64 -15.30
N LEU A 7 0.07 -43.95 -14.37
CA LEU A 7 -0.48 -42.62 -14.58
C LEU A 7 0.67 -41.61 -14.47
N LEU A 8 1.19 -41.16 -15.62
CA LEU A 8 2.11 -40.03 -15.70
C LEU A 8 1.31 -38.73 -15.56
N GLY A 9 1.25 -38.20 -14.34
CA GLY A 9 0.73 -36.86 -14.09
C GLY A 9 1.66 -35.83 -14.72
N VAL A 10 1.19 -35.18 -15.78
CA VAL A 10 1.85 -33.98 -16.33
C VAL A 10 1.55 -32.83 -15.38
N LEU A 11 2.47 -32.56 -14.46
CA LEU A 11 2.56 -31.29 -13.76
C LEU A 11 2.94 -30.23 -14.79
N SER A 12 1.95 -29.52 -15.33
CA SER A 12 2.19 -28.29 -16.09
C SER A 12 2.65 -27.22 -15.10
N VAL A 13 3.96 -27.08 -14.92
CA VAL A 13 4.53 -25.88 -14.33
C VAL A 13 4.33 -24.78 -15.38
N ALA A 14 3.28 -23.97 -15.21
CA ALA A 14 3.15 -22.73 -15.96
C ALA A 14 4.22 -21.77 -15.44
N ALA A 15 5.40 -21.81 -16.05
CA ALA A 15 6.38 -20.76 -15.88
C ALA A 15 5.80 -19.48 -16.49
N SER A 16 5.23 -18.61 -15.65
CA SER A 16 4.82 -17.27 -16.09
C SER A 16 6.09 -16.50 -16.43
N GLU A 17 6.26 -16.13 -17.70
CA GLU A 17 7.35 -15.26 -18.11
C GLU A 17 7.16 -13.87 -17.48
N LYS A 18 8.24 -13.29 -16.93
CA LYS A 18 8.21 -11.96 -16.34
C LYS A 18 8.09 -10.92 -17.44
N VAL A 19 7.12 -10.00 -17.32
CA VAL A 19 6.92 -8.95 -18.31
C VAL A 19 8.11 -7.99 -18.29
N ARG A 20 8.68 -7.75 -19.48
CA ARG A 20 9.80 -6.83 -19.70
C ARG A 20 9.31 -5.51 -20.29
N TYR A 21 9.96 -4.42 -19.92
CA TYR A 21 9.64 -3.06 -20.38
C TYR A 21 10.81 -2.46 -21.18
N ASP A 22 11.42 -3.27 -22.05
CA ASP A 22 12.52 -2.79 -22.89
C ASP A 22 11.99 -1.76 -23.91
N ASN A 23 12.64 -0.60 -24.01
CA ASN A 23 12.28 0.51 -24.91
C ASN A 23 10.95 1.22 -24.61
N TYR A 24 10.38 1.04 -23.42
CA TYR A 24 9.27 1.88 -22.95
C TYR A 24 9.81 3.25 -22.48
N ALA A 25 9.09 4.32 -22.78
CA ALA A 25 9.43 5.69 -22.37
C ALA A 25 8.38 6.27 -21.41
N LEU A 26 8.84 7.01 -20.42
CA LEU A 26 7.97 7.76 -19.51
C LEU A 26 7.81 9.18 -20.03
N TYR A 27 6.57 9.56 -20.37
CA TYR A 27 6.24 10.90 -20.83
C TYR A 27 5.54 11.70 -19.75
N LYS A 28 5.96 12.95 -19.56
CA LYS A 28 5.25 13.93 -18.72
C LYS A 28 4.43 14.86 -19.62
N VAL A 29 3.12 14.80 -19.51
CA VAL A 29 2.20 15.62 -20.31
C VAL A 29 1.55 16.69 -19.43
N HIS A 30 1.50 17.92 -19.93
CA HIS A 30 0.89 19.07 -19.26
C HIS A 30 -0.31 19.57 -20.06
N PRO A 31 -1.55 19.16 -19.76
CA PRO A 31 -2.72 19.68 -20.43
C PRO A 31 -2.81 21.20 -20.24
N GLN A 32 -3.11 21.92 -21.32
CA GLN A 32 -3.18 23.39 -21.33
C GLN A 32 -4.63 23.90 -21.44
N SER A 33 -5.58 22.99 -21.66
CA SER A 33 -7.00 23.27 -21.83
C SER A 33 -7.83 22.09 -21.31
N ASP A 34 -9.12 22.35 -21.05
CA ASP A 34 -10.08 21.31 -20.68
C ASP A 34 -10.26 20.27 -21.79
N GLU A 35 -10.09 20.66 -23.05
CA GLU A 35 -10.07 19.74 -24.20
C GLU A 35 -8.89 18.76 -24.11
N HIS A 36 -7.68 19.24 -23.79
CA HIS A 36 -6.52 18.36 -23.59
C HIS A 36 -6.74 17.42 -22.40
N LEU A 37 -7.35 17.90 -21.31
CA LEU A 37 -7.66 17.07 -20.15
C LEU A 37 -8.69 15.98 -20.49
N THR A 38 -9.71 16.32 -21.26
CA THR A 38 -10.74 15.38 -21.71
C THR A 38 -10.13 14.32 -22.62
N PHE A 39 -9.32 14.73 -23.60
CA PHE A 39 -8.58 13.81 -24.46
C PHE A 39 -7.71 12.82 -23.66
N LEU A 40 -6.96 13.29 -22.66
CA LEU A 40 -6.13 12.41 -21.83
C LEU A 40 -6.96 11.44 -20.99
N LYS A 41 -8.13 11.85 -20.50
CA LYS A 41 -9.06 10.97 -19.76
C LYS A 41 -9.65 9.89 -20.68
N ASP A 42 -10.02 10.25 -21.90
CA ASP A 42 -10.54 9.31 -22.89
C ASP A 42 -9.46 8.31 -23.30
N LEU A 43 -8.22 8.79 -23.50
CA LEU A 43 -7.06 7.96 -23.82
C LEU A 43 -6.75 6.95 -22.71
N GLN A 44 -6.83 7.38 -21.44
CA GLN A 44 -6.67 6.50 -20.28
C GLN A 44 -7.71 5.37 -20.25
N GLY A 45 -8.91 5.61 -20.77
CA GLY A 45 -9.99 4.62 -20.81
C GLY A 45 -10.00 3.69 -22.02
N THR A 46 -9.14 3.94 -23.03
CA THR A 46 -9.26 3.30 -24.35
C THR A 46 -8.00 2.58 -24.81
N ASP A 47 -6.81 3.02 -24.43
CA ASP A 47 -5.55 2.42 -24.87
C ASP A 47 -4.90 1.58 -23.76
N GLU A 48 -5.00 0.26 -23.88
CA GLU A 48 -4.39 -0.68 -22.92
C GLU A 48 -2.85 -0.67 -22.95
N ALA A 49 -2.22 -0.05 -23.96
CA ALA A 49 -0.77 0.09 -24.05
C ALA A 49 -0.21 1.27 -23.23
N LEU A 50 -1.07 2.18 -22.76
CA LEU A 50 -0.67 3.38 -22.02
C LEU A 50 -0.95 3.26 -20.52
N ASP A 51 0.09 3.42 -19.71
CA ASP A 51 -0.02 3.44 -18.24
C ASP A 51 0.09 4.88 -17.71
N PHE A 52 -1.00 5.38 -17.10
CA PHE A 52 -1.12 6.78 -16.65
C PHE A 52 -0.73 6.95 -15.18
N TRP A 53 0.41 7.59 -14.97
CA TRP A 53 0.97 7.86 -13.65
C TRP A 53 0.62 9.29 -13.18
N LYS A 54 0.31 9.51 -11.89
CA LYS A 54 0.05 10.85 -11.33
C LYS A 54 1.36 11.56 -10.97
N PRO A 55 1.54 12.87 -11.21
CA PRO A 55 2.87 13.49 -11.14
C PRO A 55 3.38 13.76 -9.71
N ALA A 56 4.59 13.30 -9.42
CA ALA A 56 5.70 14.08 -8.84
C ALA A 56 7.04 13.48 -9.31
N THR A 57 8.05 14.33 -9.39
CA THR A 57 9.42 14.12 -9.87
C THR A 57 9.98 12.72 -9.67
N PHE A 58 10.17 12.00 -10.78
CA PHE A 58 11.04 10.83 -10.83
C PHE A 58 12.47 11.31 -11.05
N ASP A 59 13.30 11.21 -10.02
CA ASP A 59 14.74 11.12 -10.22
C ASP A 59 15.08 9.64 -10.48
N ALA A 60 15.84 9.42 -11.54
CA ALA A 60 16.26 8.11 -12.00
C ALA A 60 17.03 7.36 -10.88
N GLN A 61 16.35 6.46 -10.17
CA GLN A 61 16.98 5.41 -9.37
C GLN A 61 16.74 4.04 -9.99
N LEU A 62 17.21 3.88 -11.24
CA LEU A 62 17.56 2.57 -11.78
C LEU A 62 18.96 2.19 -11.29
N TYR A 63 19.07 1.84 -10.01
CA TYR A 63 20.21 1.07 -9.53
C TYR A 63 19.68 -0.24 -8.97
N SER A 64 19.84 -1.29 -9.79
CA SER A 64 19.87 -2.68 -9.34
C SER A 64 20.95 -2.82 -8.26
N ARG A 65 20.60 -2.53 -7.01
CA ARG A 65 21.40 -2.95 -5.86
C ARG A 65 21.14 -4.43 -5.64
N ARG A 66 22.21 -5.21 -5.64
CA ARG A 66 22.20 -6.63 -5.32
C ARG A 66 21.58 -6.78 -3.92
N LYS A 67 20.43 -7.47 -3.84
CA LYS A 67 19.71 -7.73 -2.59
C LYS A 67 20.70 -8.31 -1.57
N ARG A 68 20.93 -7.63 -0.45
CA ARG A 68 21.66 -8.24 0.66
C ARG A 68 20.75 -9.34 1.20
N ASN A 69 21.26 -10.57 1.29
CA ASN A 69 20.54 -11.63 1.98
C ASN A 69 20.19 -11.14 3.39
N THR A 70 18.93 -11.37 3.79
CA THR A 70 18.41 -11.23 5.16
C THR A 70 19.15 -12.20 6.08
N ARG A 71 20.42 -11.90 6.39
CA ARG A 71 21.15 -12.60 7.45
C ARG A 71 20.63 -12.05 8.77
N ASN A 72 20.15 -12.93 9.65
CA ASN A 72 19.70 -12.66 11.03
C ASN A 72 18.26 -12.17 11.22
N ASN A 73 17.31 -12.51 10.34
CA ASN A 73 15.90 -12.14 10.51
C ASN A 73 15.66 -10.62 10.67
N GLU A 74 16.56 -9.79 10.14
CA GLU A 74 16.42 -8.34 10.09
C GLU A 74 16.05 -7.88 8.67
N LEU A 75 15.29 -6.77 8.59
CA LEU A 75 15.08 -6.08 7.32
C LEU A 75 16.14 -5.01 7.10
N TYR A 76 16.53 -4.85 5.83
CA TYR A 76 17.38 -3.75 5.39
C TYR A 76 16.59 -2.82 4.45
N TRP A 77 16.28 -1.61 4.90
CA TRP A 77 15.53 -0.58 4.13
C TRP A 77 16.32 0.08 2.99
N THR A 78 17.35 -0.61 2.51
CA THR A 78 18.05 -0.29 1.27
C THR A 78 17.59 -1.15 0.09
N ASN A 79 16.64 -2.07 0.33
CA ASN A 79 16.02 -2.96 -0.66
C ASN A 79 14.49 -3.04 -0.44
N TYR A 80 13.77 -3.45 -1.49
CA TYR A 80 12.36 -3.85 -1.39
C TYR A 80 12.27 -5.31 -0.93
N GLN A 81 11.37 -5.59 0.00
CA GLN A 81 11.19 -6.90 0.63
C GLN A 81 10.05 -7.67 -0.03
N SER A 82 10.12 -9.00 -0.02
CA SER A 82 8.99 -9.85 -0.39
C SER A 82 7.95 -9.94 0.72
N LEU A 83 6.78 -10.49 0.41
CA LEU A 83 5.74 -10.72 1.41
C LEU A 83 6.23 -11.66 2.52
N GLU A 84 6.94 -12.71 2.15
CA GLU A 84 7.47 -13.74 3.05
C GLU A 84 8.53 -13.15 3.98
N GLU A 85 9.44 -12.33 3.46
CA GLU A 85 10.48 -11.68 4.28
C GLU A 85 9.87 -10.75 5.34
N ILE A 86 8.80 -10.03 5.00
CA ILE A 86 8.10 -9.17 5.96
C ILE A 86 7.37 -10.02 7.01
N GLN A 87 6.74 -11.13 6.60
CA GLN A 87 6.06 -12.04 7.52
C GLN A 87 7.03 -12.72 8.49
N ASP A 88 8.15 -13.23 8.01
CA ASP A 88 9.20 -13.83 8.83
C ASP A 88 9.77 -12.82 9.82
N TRP A 89 9.99 -11.58 9.38
CA TRP A 89 10.43 -10.49 10.25
C TRP A 89 9.40 -10.13 11.31
N PHE A 90 8.11 -10.04 10.97
CA PHE A 90 7.04 -9.79 11.95
C PHE A 90 6.96 -10.91 13.00
N ASN A 91 7.09 -12.17 12.59
CA ASN A 91 7.11 -13.30 13.51
C ASN A 91 8.33 -13.20 14.45
N HIS A 92 9.49 -12.84 13.93
CA HIS A 92 10.69 -12.63 14.74
C HIS A 92 10.52 -11.49 15.75
N LEU A 93 9.94 -10.35 15.34
CA LEU A 93 9.65 -9.25 16.27
C LEU A 93 8.67 -9.66 17.36
N ALA A 94 7.64 -10.44 17.03
CA ALA A 94 6.67 -10.93 18.00
C ALA A 94 7.27 -11.96 18.97
N GLU A 95 8.30 -12.70 18.56
CA GLU A 95 9.04 -13.60 19.43
C GLU A 95 9.93 -12.82 20.42
N VAL A 96 10.72 -11.87 19.90
CA VAL A 96 11.71 -11.11 20.69
C VAL A 96 11.05 -10.06 21.60
N HIS A 97 9.96 -9.44 21.15
CA HIS A 97 9.25 -8.37 21.83
C HIS A 97 7.80 -8.76 22.16
N SER A 98 7.60 -10.00 22.62
CA SER A 98 6.28 -10.60 22.88
C SER A 98 5.43 -9.86 23.93
N ASP A 99 6.04 -8.98 24.73
CA ASP A 99 5.38 -8.12 25.71
C ASP A 99 4.59 -6.97 25.07
N ILE A 100 4.99 -6.53 23.87
CA ILE A 100 4.38 -5.37 23.18
C ILE A 100 3.99 -5.65 21.73
N VAL A 101 4.54 -6.68 21.09
CA VAL A 101 4.31 -6.99 19.67
C VAL A 101 3.36 -8.18 19.52
N THR A 102 2.40 -8.06 18.62
CA THR A 102 1.55 -9.17 18.19
C THR A 102 1.38 -9.15 16.68
N VAL A 103 1.61 -10.28 16.01
CA VAL A 103 1.23 -10.44 14.59
C VAL A 103 -0.28 -10.59 14.51
N VAL A 104 -0.91 -9.78 13.66
CA VAL A 104 -2.37 -9.77 13.45
C VAL A 104 -2.70 -10.04 11.99
N SER A 105 -3.92 -10.48 11.72
CA SER A 105 -4.43 -10.67 10.36
C SER A 105 -5.78 -9.99 10.24
N ALA A 106 -5.99 -9.24 9.15
CA ALA A 106 -7.30 -8.70 8.82
C ALA A 106 -8.21 -9.75 8.15
N GLY A 107 -7.62 -10.84 7.63
CA GLY A 107 -8.33 -11.86 6.86
C GLY A 107 -7.48 -12.39 5.71
N ALA A 108 -8.08 -13.12 4.78
CA ALA A 108 -7.43 -13.64 3.58
C ALA A 108 -7.82 -12.83 2.33
N SER A 109 -6.88 -12.70 1.39
CA SER A 109 -7.05 -12.15 0.05
C SER A 109 -7.80 -13.11 -0.89
N HIS A 110 -8.02 -12.68 -2.13
CA HIS A 110 -8.71 -13.49 -3.12
C HIS A 110 -8.01 -14.84 -3.40
N GLU A 111 -6.69 -14.84 -3.52
CA GLU A 111 -5.87 -16.05 -3.73
C GLU A 111 -5.51 -16.75 -2.40
N GLY A 112 -6.08 -16.32 -1.28
CA GLY A 112 -5.95 -16.99 0.03
C GLY A 112 -4.73 -16.61 0.87
N ARG A 113 -4.00 -15.54 0.52
CA ARG A 113 -2.89 -15.03 1.32
C ARG A 113 -3.42 -14.20 2.48
N ASN A 114 -2.82 -14.35 3.66
CA ASN A 114 -3.19 -13.50 4.80
C ASN A 114 -2.82 -12.04 4.55
N ILE A 115 -3.74 -11.15 4.91
CA ILE A 115 -3.51 -9.72 5.01
C ILE A 115 -2.90 -9.48 6.39
N THR A 116 -1.59 -9.70 6.47
CA THR A 116 -0.84 -9.67 7.72
C THR A 116 -0.48 -8.24 8.11
N GLY A 117 -0.67 -7.93 9.38
CA GLY A 117 -0.20 -6.70 10.02
C GLY A 117 0.52 -6.99 11.32
N ILE A 118 1.02 -5.94 11.95
CA ILE A 118 1.65 -5.97 13.26
C ILE A 118 0.94 -4.99 14.19
N LYS A 119 0.69 -5.44 15.41
CA LYS A 119 0.18 -4.62 16.51
C LYS A 119 1.31 -4.34 17.49
N ILE A 120 1.52 -3.07 17.84
CA ILE A 120 2.49 -2.62 18.85
C ILE A 120 1.71 -1.94 19.96
N ALA A 121 1.72 -2.52 21.17
CA ALA A 121 0.95 -2.08 22.32
C ALA A 121 1.86 -2.02 23.55
N ARG A 122 2.64 -0.94 23.67
CA ARG A 122 3.59 -0.76 24.79
C ARG A 122 2.95 -0.11 26.01
N GLY A 123 2.05 0.85 25.80
CA GLY A 123 1.48 1.67 26.88
C GLY A 123 -0.04 1.77 26.83
N ASN A 124 -0.54 2.94 26.43
CA ASN A 124 -1.96 3.28 26.54
C ASN A 124 -2.83 2.49 25.53
N PRO A 125 -3.71 1.59 25.99
CA PRO A 125 -4.53 0.79 25.08
C PRO A 125 -5.73 1.56 24.52
N ASN A 126 -6.04 2.76 25.02
CA ASN A 126 -7.28 3.47 24.70
C ASN A 126 -7.20 4.36 23.46
N ARG A 127 -6.00 4.58 22.92
CA ARG A 127 -5.78 5.42 21.73
C ARG A 127 -4.97 4.62 20.74
N ALA A 128 -5.50 4.46 19.53
CA ALA A 128 -4.88 3.64 18.51
C ALA A 128 -4.67 4.41 17.21
N PHE A 129 -3.54 4.18 16.55
CA PHE A 129 -3.31 4.57 15.17
C PHE A 129 -3.42 3.34 14.27
N PHE A 130 -4.10 3.51 13.14
CA PHE A 130 -4.13 2.52 12.06
C PHE A 130 -3.38 3.05 10.85
N LEU A 131 -2.35 2.32 10.43
CA LEU A 131 -1.51 2.65 9.29
C LEU A 131 -1.61 1.53 8.27
N GLU A 132 -1.83 1.88 7.01
CA GLU A 132 -1.80 0.90 5.93
C GLU A 132 -1.07 1.39 4.70
N ALA A 133 -0.55 0.45 3.91
CA ALA A 133 0.07 0.67 2.62
C ALA A 133 -0.23 -0.50 1.68
N GLY A 134 0.28 -0.40 0.45
CA GLY A 134 0.28 -1.54 -0.48
C GLY A 134 -1.11 -1.90 -1.01
N GLN A 135 -2.06 -0.96 -1.05
CA GLN A 135 -3.30 -1.11 -1.83
C GLN A 135 -2.99 -1.20 -3.33
N VAL A 136 -2.03 -0.38 -3.77
CA VAL A 136 -1.48 -0.40 -5.13
C VAL A 136 -0.31 -1.37 -5.15
N ALA A 137 -0.45 -2.45 -5.92
CA ALA A 137 0.52 -3.55 -5.93
C ALA A 137 1.96 -3.13 -6.32
N ALA A 138 2.09 -2.24 -7.31
CA ALA A 138 3.37 -1.73 -7.80
C ALA A 138 4.04 -0.71 -6.86
N ASP A 139 3.36 -0.25 -5.82
CA ASP A 139 3.92 0.65 -4.82
C ASP A 139 4.72 -0.13 -3.77
N TRP A 140 6.01 -0.32 -4.06
CA TRP A 140 6.92 -1.04 -3.17
C TRP A 140 7.55 -0.14 -2.11
N LEU A 141 7.48 1.18 -2.28
CA LEU A 141 8.09 2.13 -1.34
C LEU A 141 7.27 2.28 -0.06
N SER A 142 5.95 2.40 -0.19
CA SER A 142 5.08 2.58 0.99
C SER A 142 5.17 1.42 1.99
N PRO A 143 5.14 0.13 1.57
CA PRO A 143 5.41 -1.00 2.46
C PRO A 143 6.78 -0.90 3.16
N THR A 144 7.84 -0.52 2.44
CA THR A 144 9.19 -0.35 3.01
C THR A 144 9.24 0.76 4.06
N VAL A 145 8.54 1.89 3.83
CA VAL A 145 8.47 2.98 4.81
C VAL A 145 7.72 2.53 6.07
N LEU A 146 6.61 1.80 5.92
CA LEU A 146 5.86 1.29 7.08
C LEU A 146 6.65 0.25 7.88
N THR A 147 7.40 -0.64 7.23
CA THR A 147 8.27 -1.57 7.98
C THR A 147 9.41 -0.83 8.67
N TYR A 148 9.93 0.27 8.10
CA TYR A 148 10.92 1.09 8.81
C TYR A 148 10.31 1.72 10.07
N LEU A 149 9.10 2.26 9.96
CA LEU A 149 8.39 2.83 11.10
C LEU A 149 8.13 1.79 12.20
N VAL A 150 7.74 0.56 11.84
CA VAL A 150 7.60 -0.55 12.78
C VAL A 150 8.90 -0.78 13.55
N ASP A 151 10.05 -0.83 12.86
CA ASP A 151 11.35 -1.01 13.53
C ASP A 151 11.65 0.10 14.53
N GLN A 152 11.38 1.36 14.16
CA GLN A 152 11.59 2.51 15.04
C GLN A 152 10.68 2.46 16.29
N LEU A 153 9.42 2.10 16.12
CA LEU A 153 8.43 2.02 17.22
C LEU A 153 8.69 0.83 18.16
N VAL A 154 9.18 -0.29 17.64
CA VAL A 154 9.50 -1.49 18.43
C VAL A 154 10.81 -1.31 19.19
N LYS A 155 11.86 -0.81 18.54
CA LYS A 155 13.15 -0.57 19.20
C LYS A 155 13.08 0.60 20.19
N GLY A 156 12.37 1.67 19.83
CA GLY A 156 12.22 2.85 20.68
C GLY A 156 13.55 3.55 21.01
N GLU A 157 14.56 3.44 20.14
CA GLU A 157 15.86 4.10 20.33
C GLU A 157 15.75 5.63 20.17
N ASP A 158 14.86 6.09 19.28
CA ASP A 158 14.52 7.50 19.14
C ASP A 158 13.48 7.89 20.21
N PRO A 159 13.71 8.97 21.00
CA PRO A 159 12.80 9.37 22.08
C PRO A 159 11.39 9.73 21.61
N GLU A 160 11.23 10.29 20.41
CA GLU A 160 9.90 10.60 19.86
C GLU A 160 9.17 9.33 19.43
N ALA A 161 9.89 8.37 18.83
CA ALA A 161 9.34 7.05 18.50
C ALA A 161 8.95 6.27 19.76
N MET A 162 9.76 6.30 20.82
CA MET A 162 9.42 5.67 22.11
C MET A 162 8.16 6.30 22.70
N ARG A 163 8.11 7.63 22.80
CA ARG A 163 6.94 8.36 23.31
C ARG A 163 5.67 8.05 22.50
N ALA A 164 5.79 7.99 21.18
CA ALA A 164 4.68 7.62 20.29
C ALA A 164 4.20 6.18 20.51
N SER A 165 5.12 5.24 20.73
CA SER A 165 4.83 3.82 21.04
C SER A 165 4.17 3.64 22.42
N GLU A 166 4.48 4.49 23.40
CA GLU A 166 3.86 4.48 24.72
C GLU A 166 2.48 5.17 24.76
N GLU A 167 2.31 6.25 23.99
CA GLU A 167 1.08 7.05 23.98
C GLU A 167 -0.05 6.39 23.16
N PHE A 168 0.29 5.56 22.17
CA PHE A 168 -0.65 4.94 21.24
C PHE A 168 -0.38 3.46 21.02
N GLU A 169 -1.46 2.69 20.85
CA GLU A 169 -1.42 1.38 20.20
C GLU A 169 -1.30 1.57 18.68
N TRP A 170 -0.41 0.83 18.01
CA TRP A 170 -0.20 0.93 16.57
C TRP A 170 -0.65 -0.35 15.88
N HIS A 171 -1.55 -0.24 14.91
CA HIS A 171 -1.91 -1.31 14.00
C HIS A 171 -1.39 -0.98 12.61
N ILE A 172 -0.41 -1.74 12.12
CA ILE A 172 0.32 -1.40 10.90
C ILE A 172 0.22 -2.56 9.91
N PHE A 173 -0.38 -2.29 8.74
CA PHE A 173 -0.58 -3.25 7.65
C PHE A 173 0.19 -2.79 6.41
N PRO A 174 1.46 -3.21 6.24
CA PRO A 174 2.30 -2.70 5.16
C PRO A 174 1.85 -3.16 3.77
N ILE A 175 1.13 -4.28 3.66
CA ILE A 175 0.68 -4.83 2.38
C ILE A 175 -0.78 -5.30 2.54
N VAL A 176 -1.72 -4.48 2.08
CA VAL A 176 -3.15 -4.85 2.09
C VAL A 176 -3.62 -5.59 0.84
N ASN A 177 -2.84 -5.53 -0.25
CA ASN A 177 -3.06 -6.28 -1.49
C ASN A 177 -1.96 -7.36 -1.68
N PRO A 178 -1.92 -8.42 -0.86
CA PRO A 178 -0.81 -9.38 -0.90
C PRO A 178 -0.72 -10.11 -2.24
N ASP A 179 -1.84 -10.39 -2.91
CA ASP A 179 -1.86 -11.07 -4.21
C ASP A 179 -1.29 -10.20 -5.32
N GLY A 180 -1.76 -8.96 -5.40
CA GLY A 180 -1.26 -7.99 -6.37
C GLY A 180 0.21 -7.68 -6.13
N PHE A 181 0.62 -7.48 -4.86
CA PHE A 181 2.00 -7.20 -4.49
C PHE A 181 2.94 -8.33 -4.94
N HIS A 182 2.62 -9.58 -4.59
CA HIS A 182 3.37 -10.76 -5.05
C HIS A 182 3.42 -10.84 -6.58
N PHE A 183 2.28 -10.68 -7.27
CA PHE A 183 2.23 -10.67 -8.73
C PHE A 183 3.08 -9.57 -9.36
N SER A 184 3.20 -8.41 -8.70
CA SER A 184 4.03 -7.33 -9.19
C SER A 184 5.54 -7.63 -9.11
N GLN A 185 5.97 -8.37 -8.08
CA GLN A 185 7.37 -8.75 -7.89
C GLN A 185 7.79 -9.86 -8.87
N GLU A 186 6.92 -10.86 -9.04
CA GLU A 186 7.22 -12.06 -9.81
C GLU A 186 6.91 -11.92 -11.31
N SER A 187 5.83 -11.22 -11.68
CA SER A 187 5.30 -11.25 -13.04
C SER A 187 5.24 -9.87 -13.70
N VAL A 188 4.42 -8.95 -13.20
CA VAL A 188 4.13 -7.66 -13.86
C VAL A 188 4.45 -6.50 -12.93
N ARG A 189 5.64 -5.93 -13.05
CA ARG A 189 6.14 -4.86 -12.16
C ARG A 189 5.16 -3.70 -11.95
N LEU A 190 4.42 -3.31 -12.99
CA LEU A 190 3.49 -2.19 -12.97
C LEU A 190 2.05 -2.58 -12.60
N TRP A 191 1.83 -3.79 -12.09
CA TRP A 191 0.50 -4.22 -11.68
C TRP A 191 -0.03 -3.36 -10.52
N VAL A 192 -1.24 -2.82 -10.65
CA VAL A 192 -1.86 -1.93 -9.64
C VAL A 192 -2.92 -2.64 -8.81
N LYS A 193 -3.74 -3.48 -9.44
CA LYS A 193 -5.02 -3.98 -8.93
C LYS A 193 -4.85 -5.19 -7.99
N ASN A 194 -5.92 -5.69 -7.37
CA ASN A 194 -5.90 -7.03 -6.81
C ASN A 194 -5.91 -8.10 -7.91
N ARG A 195 -6.06 -9.38 -7.55
CA ARG A 195 -5.99 -10.52 -8.48
C ARG A 195 -7.31 -11.25 -8.71
N ARG A 196 -8.43 -10.67 -8.27
CA ARG A 196 -9.76 -11.25 -8.50
C ARG A 196 -10.13 -11.26 -9.99
N PRO A 197 -10.44 -12.42 -10.61
CA PRO A 197 -10.99 -12.46 -11.97
C PRO A 197 -12.34 -11.74 -12.07
N ILE A 198 -12.51 -10.89 -13.07
CA ILE A 198 -13.75 -10.14 -13.34
C ILE A 198 -14.46 -10.73 -14.56
N THR A 199 -13.73 -10.98 -15.63
CA THR A 199 -14.17 -11.70 -16.83
C THR A 199 -13.10 -12.71 -17.23
N SER A 200 -13.26 -13.38 -18.37
CA SER A 200 -12.23 -14.27 -18.93
C SER A 200 -10.93 -13.55 -19.28
N THR A 201 -10.94 -12.22 -19.44
CA THR A 201 -9.78 -11.42 -19.85
C THR A 201 -9.42 -10.32 -18.85
N ALA A 202 -10.40 -9.82 -18.09
CA ALA A 202 -10.18 -8.76 -17.11
C ALA A 202 -9.93 -9.34 -15.71
N ILE A 203 -8.79 -8.98 -15.11
CA ILE A 203 -8.42 -9.37 -13.76
C ILE A 203 -8.20 -8.11 -12.92
N GLY A 204 -8.81 -8.09 -11.74
CA GLY A 204 -8.50 -7.18 -10.65
C GLY A 204 -9.33 -5.89 -10.62
N VAL A 205 -9.49 -5.37 -9.41
CA VAL A 205 -10.06 -4.07 -9.04
C VAL A 205 -9.00 -3.23 -8.34
N ASP A 206 -9.01 -1.92 -8.56
CA ASP A 206 -8.21 -0.96 -7.78
C ASP A 206 -8.82 -0.82 -6.38
N LEU A 207 -8.16 -1.42 -5.38
CA LEU A 207 -8.65 -1.46 -4.00
C LEU A 207 -8.85 -0.07 -3.40
N SER A 208 -8.09 0.93 -3.87
CA SER A 208 -8.18 2.30 -3.36
C SER A 208 -9.48 3.02 -3.71
N LYS A 209 -10.23 2.47 -4.68
CA LYS A 209 -11.52 2.99 -5.11
C LYS A 209 -12.68 2.11 -4.65
N ASN A 210 -12.39 0.99 -3.97
CA ASN A 210 -13.41 0.01 -3.57
C ASN A 210 -13.97 0.25 -2.15
N TRP A 211 -13.61 1.36 -1.50
CA TRP A 211 -14.13 1.73 -0.17
C TRP A 211 -15.56 2.29 -0.23
N ASN A 212 -16.31 2.16 0.87
CA ASN A 212 -17.65 2.74 0.99
C ASN A 212 -17.64 4.25 1.30
N SER A 213 -17.04 5.04 0.39
CA SER A 213 -17.03 6.49 0.46
C SER A 213 -17.28 7.06 -0.93
N GLN A 214 -18.54 7.42 -1.20
CA GLN A 214 -19.01 7.89 -2.52
C GLN A 214 -18.62 6.95 -3.67
N TRP A 215 -18.89 5.67 -3.48
CA TRP A 215 -18.59 4.61 -4.44
C TRP A 215 -19.44 4.77 -5.72
N GLY A 216 -18.79 4.73 -6.89
CA GLY A 216 -19.44 4.64 -8.20
C GLY A 216 -19.25 5.85 -9.11
N ALA A 217 -18.40 6.81 -8.74
CA ALA A 217 -18.34 8.11 -9.40
C ALA A 217 -17.63 8.13 -10.78
N ASN A 218 -16.81 7.13 -11.17
CA ASN A 218 -16.28 6.91 -12.53
C ASN A 218 -15.39 5.64 -12.59
N ASN A 219 -15.47 4.85 -13.69
CA ASN A 219 -14.74 3.59 -13.99
C ASN A 219 -15.16 2.33 -13.18
N TYR A 220 -14.82 1.13 -13.68
CA TYR A 220 -15.07 -0.13 -12.96
C TYR A 220 -14.21 -0.19 -11.69
N ILE A 221 -14.86 0.00 -10.55
CA ILE A 221 -14.26 0.07 -9.21
C ILE A 221 -14.77 -1.05 -8.29
N GLY A 222 -15.22 -2.16 -8.90
CA GLY A 222 -15.86 -3.30 -8.27
C GLY A 222 -17.35 -3.44 -8.63
N ILE A 223 -18.01 -4.43 -8.04
CA ILE A 223 -19.47 -4.64 -8.18
C ILE A 223 -20.29 -3.90 -7.10
N GLY A 224 -19.60 -3.30 -6.13
CA GLY A 224 -20.17 -2.54 -5.02
C GLY A 224 -19.06 -2.05 -4.08
N PRO A 225 -19.37 -1.17 -3.12
CA PRO A 225 -18.45 -0.85 -2.04
C PRO A 225 -18.09 -2.12 -1.27
N PHE A 226 -16.81 -2.26 -0.91
CA PHE A 226 -16.27 -3.44 -0.23
C PHE A 226 -16.57 -4.76 -0.97
N SER A 227 -16.67 -4.73 -2.31
CA SER A 227 -16.85 -5.96 -3.09
C SER A 227 -15.64 -6.88 -3.01
N GLU A 228 -14.45 -6.30 -2.94
CA GLU A 228 -13.21 -7.04 -2.85
C GLU A 228 -13.01 -7.57 -1.43
N VAL A 229 -12.51 -8.80 -1.31
CA VAL A 229 -12.33 -9.43 0.00
C VAL A 229 -11.32 -8.64 0.83
N GLU A 230 -10.30 -8.07 0.20
CA GLU A 230 -9.23 -7.33 0.88
C GLU A 230 -9.76 -6.07 1.57
N THR A 231 -10.51 -5.22 0.87
CA THR A 231 -11.08 -3.98 1.44
C THR A 231 -12.14 -4.27 2.48
N ARG A 232 -12.96 -5.31 2.27
CA ARG A 232 -14.00 -5.73 3.22
C ARG A 232 -13.42 -6.23 4.54
N GLN A 233 -12.39 -7.07 4.46
CA GLN A 233 -11.72 -7.62 5.64
C GLN A 233 -10.97 -6.53 6.41
N LEU A 234 -10.28 -5.65 5.68
CA LEU A 234 -9.57 -4.52 6.28
C LEU A 234 -10.52 -3.54 6.97
N SER A 235 -11.69 -3.24 6.38
CA SER A 235 -12.67 -2.36 7.01
C SER A 235 -13.22 -2.97 8.30
N GLN A 236 -13.54 -4.27 8.30
CA GLN A 236 -13.97 -4.98 9.51
C GLN A 236 -12.91 -4.97 10.61
N TYR A 237 -11.63 -5.11 10.24
CA TYR A 237 -10.53 -4.99 11.19
C TYR A 237 -10.46 -3.58 11.78
N VAL A 238 -10.55 -2.53 10.96
CA VAL A 238 -10.55 -1.14 11.43
C VAL A 238 -11.75 -0.86 12.35
N ASP A 239 -12.94 -1.36 11.99
CA ASP A 239 -14.15 -1.24 12.81
C ASP A 239 -13.97 -1.92 14.19
N SER A 240 -13.21 -3.01 14.26
CA SER A 240 -12.90 -3.70 15.53
C SER A 240 -12.04 -2.88 16.50
N ILE A 241 -11.27 -1.90 16.00
CA ILE A 241 -10.54 -0.94 16.84
C ILE A 241 -11.54 0.00 17.54
N GLY A 242 -12.63 0.32 16.84
CA GLY A 242 -13.77 1.07 17.36
C GLY A 242 -13.42 2.50 17.77
N SER A 243 -14.01 2.95 18.87
CA SER A 243 -13.86 4.33 19.37
C SER A 243 -12.45 4.71 19.83
N ARG A 244 -11.52 3.76 19.88
CA ARG A 244 -10.11 4.00 20.24
C ARG A 244 -9.31 4.57 19.08
N LEU A 245 -9.79 4.41 17.84
CA LEU A 245 -9.09 4.87 16.65
C LEU A 245 -8.96 6.41 16.69
N THR A 246 -7.73 6.86 16.90
CA THR A 246 -7.37 8.28 16.98
C THR A 246 -6.95 8.81 15.61
N GLY A 247 -6.31 7.99 14.78
CA GLY A 247 -5.85 8.39 13.45
C GLY A 247 -5.75 7.23 12.49
N PHE A 248 -6.05 7.52 11.22
CA PHE A 248 -5.89 6.60 10.09
C PHE A 248 -4.95 7.24 9.06
N LEU A 249 -3.87 6.55 8.70
CA LEU A 249 -2.92 7.02 7.69
C LEU A 249 -2.76 5.96 6.59
N SER A 250 -3.14 6.35 5.37
CA SER A 250 -2.92 5.58 4.15
C SER A 250 -1.64 6.04 3.47
N PHE A 251 -0.66 5.15 3.36
CA PHE A 251 0.60 5.44 2.68
C PHE A 251 0.51 5.01 1.21
N ARG A 252 0.82 5.97 0.33
CA ARG A 252 0.94 5.75 -1.10
C ARG A 252 2.14 6.52 -1.63
N SER A 253 2.91 5.85 -2.47
CA SER A 253 3.85 6.47 -3.37
C SER A 253 3.28 6.50 -4.78
N PHE A 254 3.68 7.46 -5.60
CA PHE A 254 4.56 8.59 -5.34
C PHE A 254 3.74 9.89 -5.31
N GLY A 255 4.37 10.99 -4.89
CA GLY A 255 3.68 12.28 -4.94
C GLY A 255 4.21 13.36 -4.01
N GLN A 256 4.93 13.04 -2.94
CA GLN A 256 5.34 14.03 -1.93
C GLN A 256 4.16 14.91 -1.47
N ARG A 257 3.07 14.26 -1.06
CA ARG A 257 1.83 14.91 -0.65
C ARG A 257 1.28 14.29 0.61
N LEU A 258 0.77 15.13 1.50
CA LEU A 258 -0.14 14.70 2.56
C LEU A 258 -1.55 15.15 2.17
N VAL A 259 -2.38 14.18 1.79
CA VAL A 259 -3.72 14.44 1.26
C VAL A 259 -4.75 14.27 2.36
N LEU A 260 -5.58 15.29 2.55
CA LEU A 260 -6.68 15.30 3.52
C LEU A 260 -8.01 14.96 2.85
N PRO A 261 -8.98 14.39 3.59
CA PRO A 261 -10.34 14.27 3.10
C PRO A 261 -10.99 15.64 2.83
N PHE A 262 -11.98 15.73 1.92
CA PHE A 262 -12.47 14.65 1.06
C PHE A 262 -11.86 14.70 -0.33
N ALA A 263 -11.84 13.54 -1.01
CA ALA A 263 -11.43 13.45 -2.41
C ALA A 263 -12.57 13.69 -3.40
N HIS A 264 -13.81 13.44 -2.99
CA HIS A 264 -14.99 13.43 -3.88
C HIS A 264 -15.75 14.77 -3.92
N THR A 265 -15.42 15.72 -3.06
CA THR A 265 -16.11 17.01 -2.93
C THR A 265 -15.13 18.15 -2.68
N THR A 266 -15.56 19.37 -2.96
CA THR A 266 -14.86 20.61 -2.59
C THR A 266 -15.17 21.06 -1.17
N GLU A 267 -16.23 20.52 -0.57
CA GLU A 267 -16.59 20.86 0.79
C GLU A 267 -15.53 20.32 1.76
N PRO A 268 -14.95 21.19 2.62
CA PRO A 268 -13.91 20.78 3.54
C PRO A 268 -14.50 19.91 4.66
N LEU A 269 -13.63 19.08 5.26
CA LEU A 269 -13.94 18.39 6.51
C LEU A 269 -14.27 19.41 7.62
N TYR A 270 -15.16 19.04 8.56
CA TYR A 270 -15.60 19.92 9.64
C TYR A 270 -14.46 20.53 10.48
N ASN A 271 -13.33 19.82 10.63
CA ASN A 271 -12.13 20.27 11.33
C ASN A 271 -10.92 20.49 10.39
N TYR A 272 -11.17 20.85 9.12
CA TYR A 272 -10.13 21.04 8.10
C TYR A 272 -8.97 21.95 8.55
N ASN A 273 -9.25 23.06 9.24
CA ASN A 273 -8.23 24.02 9.70
C ASN A 273 -7.24 23.41 10.71
N GLU A 274 -7.71 22.49 11.54
CA GLU A 274 -6.86 21.74 12.47
C GLU A 274 -6.00 20.74 11.70
N MET A 275 -6.62 19.96 10.80
CA MET A 275 -5.95 18.96 9.98
C MET A 275 -4.87 19.56 9.07
N ILE A 276 -5.14 20.70 8.43
CA ILE A 276 -4.16 21.37 7.58
C ILE A 276 -2.97 21.90 8.39
N THR A 277 -3.21 22.36 9.63
CA THR A 277 -2.15 22.83 10.53
C THR A 277 -1.28 21.67 11.01
N ILE A 278 -1.89 20.56 11.44
CA ILE A 278 -1.17 19.33 11.81
C ILE A 278 -0.34 18.84 10.62
N GLY A 279 -0.96 18.74 9.44
CA GLY A 279 -0.31 18.26 8.25
C GLY A 279 0.88 19.13 7.82
N ARG A 280 0.72 20.46 7.80
CA ARG A 280 1.81 21.38 7.46
C ARG A 280 2.96 21.32 8.47
N ARG A 281 2.66 21.20 9.78
CA ARG A 281 3.70 21.02 10.80
C ARG A 281 4.45 19.71 10.62
N ALA A 282 3.74 18.59 10.41
CA ALA A 282 4.34 17.28 10.20
C ALA A 282 5.25 17.27 8.96
N MET A 283 4.77 17.80 7.84
CA MET A 283 5.56 17.87 6.59
C MET A 283 6.73 18.86 6.70
N GLY A 284 6.56 19.96 7.42
CA GLY A 284 7.65 20.89 7.73
C GLY A 284 8.77 20.23 8.55
N SER A 285 8.42 19.44 9.57
CA SER A 285 9.40 18.66 10.34
C SER A 285 10.13 17.62 9.49
N MET A 286 9.43 16.96 8.56
CA MET A 286 10.03 15.98 7.66
C MET A 286 11.04 16.61 6.68
N ALA A 287 10.77 17.85 6.24
CA ALA A 287 11.67 18.57 5.34
C ALA A 287 13.02 18.92 6.00
N VAL A 288 13.12 19.02 7.34
CA VAL A 288 14.35 19.42 8.05
C VAL A 288 15.56 18.55 7.69
N LYS A 289 15.36 17.25 7.48
CA LYS A 289 16.47 16.30 7.30
C LYS A 289 17.08 16.34 5.90
N TYR A 290 16.24 16.47 4.87
CA TYR A 290 16.64 16.29 3.47
C TYR A 290 16.05 17.33 2.50
N ASP A 291 15.45 18.39 3.03
CA ASP A 291 14.78 19.46 2.28
C ASP A 291 13.72 18.95 1.28
N THR A 292 13.14 17.78 1.55
CA THR A 292 12.11 17.20 0.69
C THR A 292 10.77 17.88 0.97
N GLN A 293 10.32 18.69 0.01
CA GLN A 293 9.10 19.48 0.13
C GLN A 293 7.85 18.65 -0.15
N TYR A 294 6.84 18.78 0.72
CA TYR A 294 5.56 18.11 0.59
C TYR A 294 4.42 19.13 0.50
N LEU A 295 3.47 18.89 -0.40
CA LEU A 295 2.22 19.66 -0.44
C LEU A 295 1.20 19.06 0.54
N VAL A 296 0.41 19.92 1.17
CA VAL A 296 -0.62 19.52 2.13
C VAL A 296 -1.96 20.17 1.78
N GLY A 297 -3.01 19.38 1.64
CA GLY A 297 -4.35 19.86 1.31
C GLY A 297 -5.31 18.73 0.96
N THR A 298 -6.55 19.08 0.61
CA THR A 298 -7.52 18.13 0.03
C THR A 298 -7.04 17.61 -1.32
N SER A 299 -7.65 16.52 -1.83
CA SER A 299 -7.27 15.99 -3.14
C SER A 299 -7.35 17.04 -4.25
N LYS A 300 -8.35 17.93 -4.24
CA LYS A 300 -8.49 18.97 -5.28
C LYS A 300 -7.44 20.09 -5.17
N GLU A 301 -6.92 20.33 -3.97
CA GLU A 301 -5.91 21.38 -3.74
C GLU A 301 -4.51 20.94 -4.16
N VAL A 302 -4.21 19.63 -4.10
CA VAL A 302 -2.84 19.14 -4.30
C VAL A 302 -2.67 18.10 -5.40
N LEU A 303 -3.73 17.48 -5.94
CA LEU A 303 -3.68 16.50 -7.04
C LEU A 303 -4.25 17.05 -8.34
#